data_AF-A0A562T394-F1
#
_entry.id   AF-A0A562T394-F1
#
_cell.length_a   1.000
_cell.length_b   1.000
_cell.length_c   1.000
_cell.angle_alpha   90.00
_cell.angle_beta   90.00
_cell.angle_gamma   90.00
#
_symmetry.space_group_name_H-M   'P 1'
#
loop_
_entity.id
_entity.type
_entity.pdbx_description
1 polymer ?
#
loop_
_entity_poly.entity_id
_entity_poly.type
_entity_poly.pdbx_seq_one_letter_code
_entity_poly.pdbx_strand_id
1 'polypeptide(L)'
;MKKSTFRDKLQQGIYVVINPMVKGLIKMGLTPNAVTTIGLILNIGVAAIFIIGAEKSNRGDLSYVGWAGALILFAGLFDMLDGQVARLGKMSSKFGAMYDSVLDRYSELVLFLGICYYLVAHHYFLSSLFAFIAMIGSMMVSYTRARAEGLGIECKGGLMQRPERVVLIALSAIACGVAGHYIGGDYKLFIPGIPFHVFETMSIFTIPITILAIMSNITAINRLREAKRSMELQEQQQEAQKNKAASRQFITWAGLLMVLLTGMAAMPAGPERPKFPVPSGIPNMLFYLQRTPNSNTIVYDLNLDKDGNLDEDEPVNVYWLRYTEGGVKKGLNFIQRKFAYGIKVKRLASDKYELKSVAYDKHPMYLMRSAQGKYQVFTQIGDTMAALSSIWIQIEGGTFWFPNVVYIELKGTDPATGAEKLERFKP
;
A
#
# COMPACT_ATOMS: atom_id res chain seq x y z
N MET A 1 23.89 28.56 12.29
CA MET A 1 24.31 27.87 11.05
C MET A 1 24.61 26.40 11.36
N LYS A 2 23.76 25.46 10.91
CA LYS A 2 24.04 24.02 11.07
C LYS A 2 25.30 23.69 10.26
N LYS A 3 26.34 23.14 10.90
CA LYS A 3 27.53 22.61 10.20
C LYS A 3 27.07 21.60 9.15
N SER A 4 27.42 21.80 7.88
CA SER A 4 27.12 20.82 6.85
C SER A 4 27.91 19.54 7.16
N THR A 5 27.21 18.43 7.17
CA THR A 5 27.76 17.11 7.47
C THR A 5 28.69 16.67 6.32
N PHE A 6 29.64 15.77 6.56
CA PHE A 6 30.49 15.19 5.50
C PHE A 6 29.67 14.62 4.33
N ARG A 7 28.52 14.01 4.65
CA ARG A 7 27.51 13.54 3.70
C ARG A 7 26.96 14.66 2.80
N ASP A 8 26.72 15.84 3.34
CA ASP A 8 26.19 16.98 2.57
C ASP A 8 27.24 17.50 1.58
N LYS A 9 28.51 17.49 1.97
CA LYS A 9 29.63 17.85 1.09
C LYS A 9 29.84 16.82 -0.03
N LEU A 10 29.74 15.53 0.30
CA LEU A 10 29.82 14.44 -0.68
C LEU A 10 28.69 14.53 -1.70
N GLN A 11 27.46 14.80 -1.22
CA GLN A 11 26.28 14.93 -2.04
C GLN A 11 26.34 16.18 -2.94
N GLN A 12 26.86 17.29 -2.44
CA GLN A 12 27.15 18.47 -3.26
C GLN A 12 28.20 18.19 -4.34
N GLY A 13 29.27 17.45 -4.03
CA GLY A 13 30.27 17.04 -5.01
C GLY A 13 29.69 16.20 -6.14
N ILE A 14 28.84 15.23 -5.80
CA ILE A 14 28.10 14.41 -6.79
C ILE A 14 27.24 15.29 -7.70
N TYR A 15 26.52 16.27 -7.15
CA TYR A 15 25.70 17.18 -7.95
C TYR A 15 26.51 18.07 -8.88
N VAL A 16 27.72 18.50 -8.51
CA VAL A 16 28.58 19.29 -9.40
C VAL A 16 28.96 18.50 -10.65
N VAL A 17 29.20 17.19 -10.52
CA VAL A 17 29.54 16.31 -11.64
C VAL A 17 28.31 15.94 -12.48
N ILE A 18 27.19 15.63 -11.82
CA ILE A 18 25.98 15.12 -12.47
C ILE A 18 25.18 16.24 -13.15
N ASN A 19 25.07 17.42 -12.54
CA ASN A 19 24.17 18.48 -13.03
C ASN A 19 24.48 18.97 -14.45
N PRO A 20 25.75 19.14 -14.88
CA PRO A 20 26.07 19.48 -16.27
C PRO A 20 25.53 18.43 -17.26
N MET A 21 25.68 17.15 -16.94
CA MET A 21 25.16 16.06 -17.76
C MET A 21 23.64 16.10 -17.83
N VAL A 22 22.96 16.27 -16.68
CA VAL A 22 21.49 16.37 -16.62
C VAL A 22 20.97 17.55 -17.44
N LYS A 23 21.61 18.73 -17.33
CA LYS A 23 21.26 19.90 -18.15
C LYS A 23 21.48 19.65 -19.64
N GLY A 24 22.54 18.94 -20.01
CA GLY A 24 22.78 18.50 -21.38
C GLY A 24 21.65 17.62 -21.92
N LEU A 25 21.24 16.60 -21.17
CA LEU A 25 20.13 15.71 -21.54
C LEU A 25 18.81 16.48 -21.70
N ILE A 26 18.50 17.39 -20.79
CA ILE A 26 17.31 18.25 -20.88
C ILE A 26 17.38 19.14 -22.13
N LYS A 27 18.55 19.72 -22.44
CA LYS A 27 18.75 20.56 -23.64
C LYS A 27 18.59 19.75 -24.94
N MET A 28 18.95 18.48 -24.92
CA MET A 28 18.72 17.54 -26.03
C MET A 28 17.25 17.08 -26.15
N GLY A 29 16.37 17.50 -25.23
CA GLY A 29 14.95 17.14 -25.25
C GLY A 29 14.65 15.73 -24.72
N LEU A 30 15.61 15.08 -24.04
CA LEU A 30 15.36 13.77 -23.47
C LEU A 30 14.43 13.87 -22.26
N THR A 31 13.34 13.09 -22.30
CA THR A 31 12.41 12.95 -21.18
C THR A 31 12.96 11.99 -20.13
N PRO A 32 12.52 12.06 -18.86
CA PRO A 32 12.93 11.11 -17.82
C PRO A 32 12.70 9.65 -18.25
N ASN A 33 11.52 9.35 -18.79
CA ASN A 33 11.19 8.01 -19.27
C ASN A 33 12.14 7.54 -20.37
N ALA A 34 12.55 8.41 -21.29
CA ALA A 34 13.52 8.06 -22.32
C ALA A 34 14.89 7.72 -21.72
N VAL A 35 15.33 8.46 -20.69
CA VAL A 35 16.59 8.17 -19.98
C VAL A 35 16.51 6.82 -19.28
N THR A 36 15.40 6.49 -18.60
CA THR A 36 15.16 5.17 -18.02
C THR A 36 15.18 4.07 -19.09
N THR A 37 14.52 4.29 -20.24
CA THR A 37 14.52 3.31 -21.35
C THR A 37 15.92 3.08 -21.91
N ILE A 38 16.74 4.13 -22.02
CA ILE A 38 18.15 4.00 -22.41
C ILE A 38 18.91 3.14 -21.38
N GLY A 39 18.69 3.36 -20.08
CA GLY A 39 19.25 2.52 -19.02
C GLY A 39 18.91 1.04 -19.18
N LEU A 40 17.66 0.72 -19.51
CA LEU A 40 17.23 -0.65 -19.83
C LEU A 40 17.96 -1.21 -21.06
N ILE A 41 18.04 -0.45 -22.15
CA ILE A 41 18.73 -0.89 -23.38
C ILE A 41 20.21 -1.16 -23.10
N LEU A 42 20.86 -0.32 -22.29
CA LEU A 42 22.25 -0.53 -21.89
C LEU A 42 22.41 -1.82 -21.05
N ASN A 43 21.48 -2.12 -20.14
CA ASN A 43 21.48 -3.37 -19.37
C ASN A 43 21.21 -4.61 -20.25
N ILE A 44 20.38 -4.50 -21.30
CA ILE A 44 20.26 -5.54 -22.34
C ILE A 44 21.61 -5.72 -23.06
N GLY A 45 22.31 -4.63 -23.36
CA GLY A 45 23.66 -4.65 -23.90
C GLY A 45 24.66 -5.39 -22.99
N VAL A 46 24.61 -5.15 -21.68
CA VAL A 46 25.42 -5.89 -20.68
C VAL A 46 25.15 -7.39 -20.78
N ALA A 47 23.87 -7.79 -20.79
CA ALA A 47 23.51 -9.20 -20.89
C ALA A 47 24.01 -9.81 -22.22
N ALA A 48 23.91 -9.06 -23.32
CA ALA A 48 24.44 -9.48 -24.61
C ALA A 48 25.97 -9.65 -24.58
N ILE A 49 26.73 -8.76 -23.93
CA ILE A 49 28.18 -8.91 -23.77
C ILE A 49 28.52 -10.20 -23.02
N PHE A 50 27.81 -10.49 -21.92
CA PHE A 50 27.99 -11.75 -21.20
C PHE A 50 27.64 -12.97 -22.06
N ILE A 51 26.53 -12.95 -22.79
CA ILE A 51 26.15 -14.08 -23.66
C ILE A 51 27.17 -14.26 -24.80
N ILE A 52 27.62 -13.17 -25.44
CA ILE A 52 28.63 -13.25 -26.49
C ILE A 52 29.95 -13.77 -25.95
N GLY A 53 30.37 -13.31 -24.76
CA GLY A 53 31.55 -13.84 -24.08
C GLY A 53 31.40 -15.34 -23.82
N ALA A 54 30.24 -15.77 -23.34
CA ALA A 54 29.94 -17.18 -23.09
C ALA A 54 30.08 -18.08 -24.33
N GLU A 55 29.65 -17.58 -25.50
CA GLU A 55 29.62 -18.36 -26.74
C GLU A 55 30.92 -18.27 -27.55
N LYS A 56 31.61 -17.13 -27.50
CA LYS A 56 32.76 -16.84 -28.39
C LYS A 56 34.10 -16.84 -27.69
N SER A 57 34.13 -16.69 -26.37
CA SER A 57 35.37 -16.63 -25.61
C SER A 57 35.68 -17.98 -24.97
N ASN A 58 36.96 -18.17 -24.64
CA ASN A 58 37.37 -19.29 -23.80
C ASN A 58 37.16 -18.93 -22.33
N ARG A 59 37.13 -19.94 -21.46
CA ARG A 59 36.94 -19.78 -20.01
C ARG A 59 37.95 -18.82 -19.35
N GLY A 60 39.19 -18.80 -19.83
CA GLY A 60 40.25 -17.91 -19.36
C GLY A 60 40.23 -16.49 -19.96
N ASP A 61 39.34 -16.19 -20.92
CA ASP A 61 39.20 -14.84 -21.47
C ASP A 61 38.14 -14.05 -20.69
N LEU A 62 38.60 -13.35 -19.66
CA LEU A 62 37.76 -12.56 -18.78
C LEU A 62 37.54 -11.12 -19.27
N SER A 63 37.99 -10.80 -20.50
CA SER A 63 37.85 -9.44 -21.06
C SER A 63 36.38 -9.03 -21.19
N TYR A 64 35.50 -9.96 -21.62
CA TYR A 64 34.06 -9.74 -21.71
C TYR A 64 33.43 -9.42 -20.35
N VAL A 65 33.87 -10.09 -19.28
CA VAL A 65 33.44 -9.78 -17.90
C VAL A 65 33.85 -8.35 -17.53
N GLY A 66 35.08 -7.96 -17.83
CA GLY A 66 35.57 -6.60 -17.59
C GLY A 66 34.78 -5.52 -18.34
N TRP A 67 34.56 -5.71 -19.64
CA TRP A 67 33.77 -4.79 -20.47
C TRP A 67 32.31 -4.72 -20.07
N ALA A 68 31.71 -5.86 -19.71
CA ALA A 68 30.37 -5.89 -19.13
C ALA A 68 30.33 -5.09 -17.83
N GLY A 69 31.31 -5.25 -16.94
CA GLY A 69 31.45 -4.46 -15.72
C GLY A 69 31.52 -2.95 -15.96
N ALA A 70 32.29 -2.51 -16.94
CA ALA A 70 32.37 -1.10 -17.35
C ALA A 70 31.02 -0.59 -17.85
N LEU A 71 30.32 -1.38 -18.67
CA LEU A 71 29.00 -1.01 -19.18
C LEU A 71 27.93 -1.02 -18.07
N ILE A 72 28.00 -1.91 -17.09
CA ILE A 72 27.11 -1.90 -15.91
C ILE A 72 27.26 -0.58 -15.15
N LEU A 73 28.51 -0.15 -14.90
CA LEU A 73 28.76 1.11 -14.20
C LEU A 73 28.22 2.31 -14.98
N PHE A 74 28.41 2.30 -16.30
CA PHE A 74 27.92 3.34 -17.19
C PHE A 74 26.38 3.35 -17.27
N ALA A 75 25.74 2.19 -17.40
CA ALA A 75 24.27 2.05 -17.41
C ALA A 75 23.65 2.52 -16.09
N GLY A 76 24.26 2.14 -14.96
CA GLY A 76 23.82 2.57 -13.63
C GLY A 76 23.86 4.10 -13.44
N LEU A 77 24.64 4.83 -14.24
CA LEU A 77 24.59 6.29 -14.24
C LEU A 77 23.27 6.81 -14.82
N PHE A 78 22.77 6.23 -15.91
CA PHE A 78 21.50 6.64 -16.55
C PHE A 78 20.30 6.43 -15.61
N ASP A 79 20.29 5.31 -14.88
CA ASP A 79 19.31 5.01 -13.84
C ASP A 79 19.33 6.00 -12.66
N MET A 80 20.43 6.73 -12.45
CA MET A 80 20.51 7.80 -11.45
C MET A 80 20.16 9.17 -12.04
N LEU A 81 20.34 9.34 -13.36
CA LEU A 81 20.13 10.59 -14.08
C LEU A 81 18.65 10.86 -14.34
N ASP A 82 17.83 9.85 -14.63
CA ASP A 82 16.40 10.01 -14.95
C ASP A 82 15.61 10.77 -13.86
N GLY A 83 15.83 10.46 -12.59
CA GLY A 83 15.21 11.14 -11.45
C GLY A 83 15.71 12.57 -11.31
N GLN A 84 16.97 12.86 -11.68
CA GLN A 84 17.47 14.24 -11.72
C GLN A 84 16.91 15.01 -12.91
N VAL A 85 16.79 14.38 -14.07
CA VAL A 85 16.16 14.95 -15.27
C VAL A 85 14.70 15.30 -14.95
N ALA A 86 13.97 14.42 -14.24
CA ALA A 86 12.61 14.70 -13.78
C ALA A 86 12.54 15.92 -12.85
N ARG A 87 13.43 16.00 -11.85
CA ARG A 87 13.45 17.11 -10.88
C ARG A 87 13.89 18.44 -11.49
N LEU A 88 15.03 18.46 -12.18
CA LEU A 88 15.60 19.68 -12.76
C LEU A 88 14.82 20.14 -14.00
N GLY A 89 14.30 19.20 -14.80
CA GLY A 89 13.45 19.49 -15.95
C GLY A 89 12.00 19.83 -15.58
N LYS A 90 11.61 19.71 -14.31
CA LYS A 90 10.22 19.86 -13.83
C LYS A 90 9.23 18.91 -14.55
N MET A 91 9.69 17.72 -14.88
CA MET A 91 8.96 16.67 -15.62
C MET A 91 8.55 15.49 -14.71
N SER A 92 8.60 15.65 -13.39
CA SER A 92 8.19 14.61 -12.44
C SER A 92 6.71 14.24 -12.57
N SER A 93 6.41 12.94 -12.66
CA SER A 93 5.03 12.43 -12.73
C SER A 93 4.88 11.12 -11.95
N LYS A 94 3.64 10.82 -11.50
CA LYS A 94 3.33 9.55 -10.82
C LYS A 94 3.57 8.34 -11.74
N PHE A 95 3.20 8.46 -13.01
CA PHE A 95 3.44 7.42 -14.00
C PHE A 95 4.95 7.23 -14.25
N GLY A 96 5.71 8.32 -14.39
CA GLY A 96 7.17 8.25 -14.54
C GLY A 96 7.85 7.56 -13.38
N ALA A 97 7.44 7.86 -12.13
CA ALA A 97 7.96 7.15 -10.95
C ALA A 97 7.62 5.65 -10.94
N MET A 98 6.44 5.26 -11.44
CA MET A 98 6.07 3.85 -11.61
C MET A 98 6.86 3.19 -12.76
N TYR A 99 7.07 3.90 -13.86
CA TYR A 99 7.80 3.44 -15.05
C TYR A 99 9.28 3.19 -14.75
N ASP A 100 9.95 4.18 -14.17
CA ASP A 100 11.33 4.11 -13.63
C ASP A 100 11.51 2.86 -12.78
N SER A 101 10.69 2.81 -11.72
CA SER A 101 10.56 1.65 -10.87
C SER A 101 10.46 0.34 -11.67
N VAL A 102 9.44 0.14 -12.50
CA VAL A 102 9.23 -1.15 -13.20
C VAL A 102 10.43 -1.52 -14.07
N LEU A 103 10.98 -0.56 -14.83
CA LEU A 103 12.12 -0.82 -15.69
C LEU A 103 13.38 -1.14 -14.92
N ASP A 104 13.62 -0.56 -13.75
CA ASP A 104 14.74 -0.94 -12.88
C ASP A 104 14.78 -2.43 -12.59
N ARG A 105 13.61 -3.02 -12.34
CA ARG A 105 13.50 -4.45 -12.05
C ARG A 105 13.81 -5.27 -13.29
N TYR A 106 13.30 -4.87 -14.46
CA TYR A 106 13.65 -5.54 -15.71
C TYR A 106 15.14 -5.42 -16.04
N SER A 107 15.72 -4.23 -15.88
CA SER A 107 17.16 -3.98 -16.07
C SER A 107 18.01 -4.91 -15.22
N GLU A 108 17.68 -5.02 -13.92
CA GLU A 108 18.42 -5.87 -13.00
C GLU A 108 18.23 -7.37 -13.29
N LEU A 109 17.01 -7.81 -13.64
CA LEU A 109 16.74 -9.20 -14.04
C LEU A 109 17.51 -9.59 -15.31
N VAL A 110 17.53 -8.71 -16.31
CA VAL A 110 18.26 -8.94 -17.57
C VAL A 110 19.76 -8.99 -17.34
N LEU A 111 20.29 -8.09 -16.50
CA LEU A 111 21.70 -8.11 -16.10
C LEU A 111 22.06 -9.45 -15.44
N PHE A 112 21.28 -9.90 -14.45
CA PHE A 112 21.53 -11.19 -13.79
C PHE A 112 21.34 -12.39 -14.72
N LEU A 113 20.42 -12.33 -15.68
CA LEU A 113 20.28 -13.35 -16.71
C LEU A 113 21.59 -13.53 -17.49
N GLY A 114 22.21 -12.44 -17.94
CA GLY A 114 23.50 -12.48 -18.64
C GLY A 114 24.61 -13.09 -17.78
N ILE A 115 24.72 -12.66 -16.52
CA ILE A 115 25.69 -13.21 -15.55
C ILE A 115 25.48 -14.71 -15.36
N CYS A 116 24.25 -15.14 -15.09
CA CYS A 116 23.91 -16.55 -14.89
C CYS A 116 24.25 -17.38 -16.13
N TYR A 117 23.91 -16.89 -17.33
CA TYR A 117 24.23 -17.55 -18.58
C TYR A 117 25.74 -17.75 -18.75
N TYR A 118 26.53 -16.67 -18.59
CA TYR A 118 27.99 -16.72 -18.71
C TYR A 118 28.63 -17.71 -17.73
N LEU A 119 28.16 -17.71 -16.48
CA LEU A 119 28.67 -18.61 -15.46
C LEU A 119 28.32 -20.08 -15.76
N VAL A 120 27.09 -20.36 -16.19
CA VAL A 120 26.68 -21.74 -16.55
C VAL A 120 27.47 -22.25 -17.76
N ALA A 121 27.57 -21.45 -18.82
CA ALA A 121 28.27 -21.81 -20.06
C ALA A 121 29.74 -22.16 -19.81
N HIS A 122 30.41 -21.45 -18.90
CA HIS A 122 31.80 -21.69 -18.52
C HIS A 122 31.98 -22.70 -17.36
N HIS A 123 30.95 -23.48 -17.03
CA HIS A 123 30.94 -24.52 -16.00
C HIS A 123 31.14 -24.01 -14.55
N TYR A 124 30.76 -22.76 -14.27
CA TYR A 124 30.70 -22.18 -12.92
C TYR A 124 29.30 -22.33 -12.30
N PHE A 125 28.77 -23.55 -12.29
CA PHE A 125 27.38 -23.83 -11.87
C PHE A 125 27.06 -23.35 -10.44
N LEU A 126 27.96 -23.58 -9.48
CA LEU A 126 27.72 -23.14 -8.10
C LEU A 126 27.67 -21.62 -7.99
N SER A 127 28.54 -20.91 -8.71
CA SER A 127 28.54 -19.44 -8.76
C SER A 127 27.30 -18.90 -9.46
N SER A 128 26.79 -19.57 -10.50
CA SER A 128 25.54 -19.16 -11.16
C SER A 128 24.33 -19.33 -10.25
N LEU A 129 24.30 -20.37 -9.42
CA LEU A 129 23.26 -20.54 -8.39
C LEU A 129 23.29 -19.38 -7.39
N PHE A 130 24.47 -18.95 -6.92
CA PHE A 130 24.57 -17.78 -6.06
C PHE A 130 24.17 -16.47 -6.77
N ALA A 131 24.50 -16.30 -8.05
CA ALA A 131 24.03 -15.17 -8.85
C ALA A 131 22.49 -15.16 -8.96
N PHE A 132 21.87 -16.32 -9.16
CA PHE A 132 20.42 -16.46 -9.17
C PHE A 132 19.79 -16.14 -7.80
N ILE A 133 20.41 -16.60 -6.70
CA ILE A 133 19.98 -16.24 -5.33
C ILE A 133 20.14 -14.73 -5.06
N ALA A 134 21.18 -14.09 -5.60
CA ALA A 134 21.36 -12.64 -5.54
C ALA A 134 20.26 -11.90 -6.30
N MET A 135 19.87 -12.39 -7.47
CA MET A 135 18.73 -11.87 -8.23
C MET A 135 17.42 -11.96 -7.41
N ILE A 136 17.14 -13.11 -6.79
CA ILE A 136 15.97 -13.28 -5.89
C ILE A 136 16.03 -12.27 -4.75
N GLY A 137 17.17 -12.19 -4.05
CA GLY A 137 17.36 -11.30 -2.91
C GLY A 137 17.14 -9.84 -3.32
N SER A 138 17.69 -9.44 -4.46
CA SER A 138 17.54 -8.09 -5.00
C SER A 138 16.07 -7.74 -5.29
N MET A 139 15.34 -8.64 -5.95
CA MET A 139 13.91 -8.47 -6.20
C MET A 139 13.12 -8.34 -4.90
N MET A 140 13.44 -9.16 -3.90
CA MET A 140 12.79 -9.11 -2.60
C MET A 140 13.11 -7.85 -1.80
N VAL A 141 14.32 -7.29 -1.90
CA VAL A 141 14.67 -6.00 -1.28
C VAL A 141 13.79 -4.88 -1.82
N SER A 142 13.56 -4.84 -3.14
CA SER A 142 12.72 -3.83 -3.79
C SER A 142 11.23 -4.05 -3.52
N TYR A 143 10.76 -5.30 -3.60
CA TYR A 143 9.36 -5.64 -3.38
C TYR A 143 8.90 -5.41 -1.94
N THR A 144 9.69 -5.85 -0.96
CA THR A 144 9.37 -5.66 0.47
C THR A 144 9.22 -4.18 0.82
N ARG A 145 10.10 -3.32 0.27
CA ARG A 145 9.99 -1.87 0.42
C ARG A 145 8.71 -1.33 -0.23
N ALA A 146 8.47 -1.64 -1.50
CA ALA A 146 7.29 -1.14 -2.22
C ALA A 146 5.98 -1.58 -1.54
N ARG A 147 5.94 -2.82 -1.03
CA ARG A 147 4.77 -3.34 -0.30
C ARG A 147 4.59 -2.67 1.06
N ALA A 148 5.67 -2.43 1.79
CA ALA A 148 5.63 -1.70 3.06
C ALA A 148 5.17 -0.25 2.86
N GLU A 149 5.73 0.46 1.88
CA GLU A 149 5.32 1.82 1.53
C GLU A 149 3.83 1.87 1.10
N GLY A 150 3.36 0.85 0.37
CA GLY A 150 1.94 0.70 0.02
C GLY A 150 1.00 0.45 1.22
N LEU A 151 1.54 0.01 2.35
CA LEU A 151 0.84 -0.09 3.64
C LEU A 151 1.02 1.15 4.52
N GLY A 152 1.68 2.21 4.01
CA GLY A 152 1.96 3.44 4.76
C GLY A 152 3.16 3.34 5.70
N ILE A 153 4.04 2.36 5.52
CA ILE A 153 5.23 2.15 6.34
C ILE A 153 6.47 2.58 5.55
N GLU A 154 7.23 3.53 6.07
CA GLU A 154 8.48 3.93 5.44
C GLU A 154 9.61 2.93 5.74
N CYS A 155 10.10 2.23 4.71
CA CYS A 155 11.25 1.33 4.81
C CYS A 155 12.44 1.89 4.01
N LYS A 156 13.22 2.78 4.63
CA LYS A 156 14.35 3.49 3.97
C LYS A 156 15.73 2.86 4.26
N GLY A 157 15.83 1.91 5.18
CA GLY A 157 17.08 1.27 5.62
C GLY A 157 17.47 0.00 4.85
N GLY A 158 18.59 -0.61 5.25
CA GLY A 158 19.08 -1.89 4.74
C GLY A 158 20.34 -1.78 3.89
N LEU A 159 21.19 -2.81 3.94
CA LEU A 159 22.41 -2.97 3.13
C LEU A 159 22.06 -3.54 1.75
N MET A 160 22.97 -3.44 0.78
CA MET A 160 22.74 -3.90 -0.60
C MET A 160 21.53 -3.25 -1.26
N GLN A 161 21.40 -1.93 -1.09
CA GLN A 161 20.49 -1.13 -1.92
C GLN A 161 21.01 -1.06 -3.36
N ARG A 162 20.15 -0.67 -4.30
CA ARG A 162 20.48 -0.68 -5.73
C ARG A 162 21.83 -0.04 -6.09
N PRO A 163 22.19 1.16 -5.61
CA PRO A 163 23.51 1.74 -5.92
C PRO A 163 24.67 0.88 -5.44
N GLU A 164 24.55 0.30 -4.25
CA GLU A 164 25.58 -0.55 -3.65
C GLU A 164 25.75 -1.85 -4.46
N ARG A 165 24.65 -2.44 -4.93
CA ARG A 165 24.68 -3.65 -5.77
C ARG A 165 25.33 -3.38 -7.12
N VAL A 166 24.90 -2.31 -7.81
CA VAL A 166 25.44 -1.93 -9.12
C VAL A 166 26.95 -1.69 -9.02
N VAL A 167 27.40 -0.93 -8.02
CA VAL A 167 28.83 -0.66 -7.81
C VAL A 167 29.59 -1.95 -7.49
N LEU A 168 29.07 -2.80 -6.62
CA LEU A 168 29.73 -4.05 -6.24
C LEU A 168 29.90 -5.00 -7.44
N ILE A 169 28.85 -5.18 -8.26
CA ILE A 169 28.90 -6.04 -9.45
C ILE A 169 29.83 -5.43 -10.51
N ALA A 170 29.72 -4.13 -10.77
CA ALA A 170 30.52 -3.48 -11.80
C ALA A 170 32.01 -3.49 -11.45
N LEU A 171 32.37 -3.09 -10.24
CA LEU A 171 33.78 -3.02 -9.84
C LEU A 171 34.41 -4.41 -9.72
N SER A 172 33.67 -5.42 -9.25
CA SER A 172 34.18 -6.79 -9.20
C SER A 172 34.36 -7.38 -10.60
N ALA A 173 33.46 -7.08 -11.54
CA ALA A 173 33.58 -7.50 -12.94
C ALA A 173 34.78 -6.82 -13.64
N ILE A 174 34.93 -5.51 -13.48
CA ILE A 174 36.09 -4.76 -14.02
C ILE A 174 37.38 -5.30 -13.41
N ALA A 175 37.45 -5.46 -12.09
CA ALA A 175 38.61 -6.00 -11.40
C ALA A 175 38.94 -7.42 -11.88
N CYS A 176 37.93 -8.25 -12.16
CA CYS A 176 38.11 -9.59 -12.69
C CYS A 176 38.68 -9.58 -14.11
N GLY A 177 38.19 -8.72 -15.00
CA GLY A 177 38.75 -8.57 -16.35
C GLY A 177 40.18 -8.02 -16.35
N VAL A 178 40.46 -7.02 -15.50
CA VAL A 178 41.81 -6.46 -15.32
C VAL A 178 42.76 -7.52 -14.75
N ALA A 179 42.35 -8.25 -13.72
CA ALA A 179 43.14 -9.34 -13.17
C ALA A 179 43.38 -10.44 -14.21
N GLY A 180 42.36 -10.82 -15.00
CA GLY A 180 42.51 -11.78 -16.09
C GLY A 180 43.62 -11.39 -17.08
N HIS A 181 43.80 -10.10 -17.34
CA HIS A 181 44.88 -9.60 -18.19
C HIS A 181 46.28 -9.71 -17.53
N TYR A 182 46.40 -9.41 -16.24
CA TYR A 182 47.71 -9.37 -15.55
C TYR A 182 48.15 -10.70 -14.94
N ILE A 183 47.24 -11.44 -14.28
CA ILE A 183 47.54 -12.71 -13.61
C ILE A 183 47.14 -13.95 -14.44
N GLY A 184 46.42 -13.74 -15.55
CA GLY A 184 45.86 -14.80 -16.38
C GLY A 184 44.45 -15.22 -15.91
N GLY A 185 43.54 -15.48 -16.84
CA GLY A 185 42.16 -15.86 -16.47
C GLY A 185 42.02 -17.26 -15.91
N ASP A 186 42.96 -18.16 -16.21
CA ASP A 186 42.98 -19.54 -15.70
C ASP A 186 43.85 -19.71 -14.44
N TYR A 187 44.28 -18.62 -13.81
CA TYR A 187 45.07 -18.71 -12.58
C TYR A 187 44.27 -19.37 -11.46
N LYS A 188 44.89 -20.36 -10.80
CA LYS A 188 44.29 -21.15 -9.72
C LYS A 188 45.25 -21.23 -8.54
N LEU A 189 44.75 -20.90 -7.35
CA LEU A 189 45.48 -21.04 -6.10
C LEU A 189 45.07 -22.35 -5.40
N PHE A 190 46.07 -23.17 -5.11
CA PHE A 190 45.92 -24.43 -4.37
C PHE A 190 46.51 -24.27 -2.98
N ILE A 191 45.78 -24.74 -1.97
CA ILE A 191 46.29 -24.87 -0.60
C ILE A 191 46.43 -26.37 -0.31
N PRO A 192 47.64 -26.86 0.04
CA PRO A 192 47.84 -28.25 0.44
C PRO A 192 46.87 -28.65 1.57
N GLY A 193 46.12 -29.73 1.36
CA GLY A 193 45.14 -30.24 2.34
C GLY A 193 43.67 -29.86 2.06
N ILE A 194 43.39 -28.99 1.09
CA ILE A 194 42.02 -28.67 0.66
C ILE A 194 41.75 -29.32 -0.72
N PRO A 195 40.68 -30.13 -0.89
CA PRO A 195 40.43 -30.88 -2.12
C PRO A 195 39.89 -30.04 -3.28
N PHE A 196 39.66 -28.73 -3.08
CA PHE A 196 39.14 -27.80 -4.08
C PHE A 196 40.05 -26.57 -4.23
N HIS A 197 40.02 -25.93 -5.41
CA HIS A 197 40.75 -24.68 -5.64
C HIS A 197 40.18 -23.58 -4.74
N VAL A 198 41.05 -22.92 -3.97
CA VAL A 198 40.61 -21.91 -2.98
C VAL A 198 40.33 -20.57 -3.65
N PHE A 199 40.98 -20.31 -4.79
CA PHE A 199 40.80 -19.11 -5.57
C PHE A 199 41.03 -19.41 -7.06
N GLU A 200 40.15 -18.92 -7.92
CA GLU A 200 40.37 -18.78 -9.35
C GLU A 200 40.27 -17.29 -9.71
N THR A 201 40.83 -16.82 -10.83
CA THR A 201 40.70 -15.39 -11.21
C THR A 201 39.23 -14.95 -11.30
N MET A 202 38.35 -15.86 -11.71
CA MET A 202 36.89 -15.64 -11.72
C MET A 202 36.29 -15.41 -10.33
N SER A 203 36.95 -15.87 -9.25
CA SER A 203 36.55 -15.64 -7.86
C SER A 203 36.51 -14.14 -7.49
N ILE A 204 37.28 -13.29 -8.19
CA ILE A 204 37.23 -11.83 -8.01
C ILE A 204 35.83 -11.30 -8.32
N PHE A 205 35.12 -11.90 -9.28
CA PHE A 205 33.75 -11.55 -9.61
C PHE A 205 32.72 -12.33 -8.79
N THR A 206 32.92 -13.65 -8.62
CA THR A 206 31.90 -14.53 -8.04
C THR A 206 31.83 -14.52 -6.51
N ILE A 207 32.92 -14.22 -5.80
CA ILE A 207 32.88 -14.05 -4.34
C ILE A 207 32.02 -12.83 -3.96
N PRO A 208 32.22 -11.63 -4.54
CA PRO A 208 31.32 -10.51 -4.30
C PRO A 208 29.86 -10.82 -4.63
N ILE A 209 29.57 -11.54 -5.72
CA ILE A 209 28.21 -11.97 -6.04
C ILE A 209 27.63 -12.89 -4.97
N THR A 210 28.44 -13.80 -4.43
CA THR A 210 28.03 -14.69 -3.32
C THR A 210 27.70 -13.88 -2.07
N ILE A 211 28.54 -12.89 -1.72
CA ILE A 211 28.27 -11.97 -0.61
C ILE A 211 26.98 -11.20 -0.86
N LEU A 212 26.80 -10.67 -2.08
CA LEU A 212 25.60 -9.97 -2.50
C LEU A 212 24.35 -10.86 -2.34
N ALA A 213 24.44 -12.14 -2.70
CA ALA A 213 23.38 -13.12 -2.56
C ALA A 213 22.91 -13.24 -1.12
N ILE A 214 23.85 -13.41 -0.20
CA ILE A 214 23.57 -13.55 1.23
C ILE A 214 23.00 -12.24 1.78
N MET A 215 23.69 -11.13 1.53
CA MET A 215 23.37 -9.82 2.11
C MET A 215 22.05 -9.24 1.61
N SER A 216 21.69 -9.45 0.34
CA SER A 216 20.42 -8.99 -0.21
C SER A 216 19.24 -9.75 0.40
N ASN A 217 19.35 -11.07 0.56
CA ASN A 217 18.30 -11.87 1.20
C ASN A 217 18.14 -11.56 2.69
N ILE A 218 19.26 -11.38 3.42
CA ILE A 218 19.24 -10.90 4.81
C ILE A 218 18.55 -9.54 4.89
N THR A 219 18.85 -8.63 3.96
CA THR A 219 18.23 -7.30 3.94
C THR A 219 16.73 -7.36 3.67
N ALA A 220 16.28 -8.20 2.74
CA ALA A 220 14.86 -8.38 2.48
C ALA A 220 14.11 -8.89 3.73
N ILE A 221 14.67 -9.86 4.45
CA ILE A 221 14.11 -10.36 5.71
C ILE A 221 14.12 -9.27 6.79
N ASN A 222 15.19 -8.50 6.89
CA ASN A 222 15.29 -7.42 7.86
C ASN A 222 14.26 -6.32 7.58
N ARG A 223 14.02 -5.95 6.31
CA ARG A 223 12.96 -5.01 5.93
C ARG A 223 11.57 -5.53 6.29
N LEU A 224 11.32 -6.82 6.08
CA LEU A 224 10.06 -7.45 6.48
C LEU A 224 9.85 -7.38 8.01
N ARG A 225 10.91 -7.67 8.79
CA ARG A 225 10.89 -7.57 10.26
C ARG A 225 10.72 -6.14 10.75
N GLU A 226 11.37 -5.19 10.09
CA GLU A 226 11.22 -3.76 10.37
C GLU A 226 9.79 -3.30 10.11
N ALA A 227 9.21 -3.67 8.95
CA ALA A 227 7.82 -3.38 8.64
C ALA A 227 6.85 -3.97 9.68
N LYS A 228 7.09 -5.21 10.13
CA LYS A 228 6.31 -5.82 11.22
C LYS A 228 6.37 -4.98 12.50
N ARG A 229 7.57 -4.61 12.96
CA ARG A 229 7.74 -3.78 14.16
C ARG A 229 7.08 -2.41 14.01
N SER A 230 7.16 -1.80 12.84
CA SER A 230 6.50 -0.52 12.57
C SER A 230 4.99 -0.63 12.65
N MET A 231 4.39 -1.73 12.16
CA MET A 231 2.94 -1.99 12.31
C MET A 231 2.55 -2.17 13.77
N GLU A 232 3.29 -3.00 14.51
CA GLU A 232 3.04 -3.23 15.95
C GLU A 232 3.14 -1.90 16.74
N LEU A 233 4.11 -1.04 16.41
CA LEU A 233 4.24 0.28 17.03
C LEU A 233 3.08 1.21 16.66
N GLN A 234 2.58 1.17 15.42
CA GLN A 234 1.41 1.95 15.00
C GLN A 234 0.15 1.49 15.74
N GLU A 235 -0.03 0.19 15.91
CA GLU A 235 -1.13 -0.40 16.68
C GLU A 235 -1.05 0.01 18.16
N GLN A 236 0.12 -0.14 18.79
CA GLN A 236 0.36 0.27 20.18
C GLN A 236 0.16 1.78 20.37
N GLN A 237 0.59 2.62 19.43
CA GLN A 237 0.37 4.06 19.49
C GLN A 237 -1.11 4.41 19.36
N GLN A 238 -1.86 3.72 18.50
CA GLN A 238 -3.32 3.87 18.40
C GLN A 238 -4.00 3.45 19.70
N GLU A 239 -3.60 2.32 20.32
CA GLU A 239 -4.12 1.87 21.60
C GLU A 239 -3.78 2.84 22.75
N ALA A 240 -2.53 3.32 22.81
CA ALA A 240 -2.10 4.29 23.82
C ALA A 240 -2.81 5.64 23.67
N GLN A 241 -3.04 6.09 22.44
CA GLN A 241 -3.85 7.30 22.17
C GLN A 241 -5.30 7.09 22.58
N LYS A 242 -5.88 5.91 22.31
CA LYS A 242 -7.23 5.54 22.76
C LYS A 242 -7.32 5.53 24.29
N ASN A 243 -6.34 4.95 24.99
CA ASN A 243 -6.29 4.87 26.44
C ASN A 243 -6.08 6.25 27.09
N LYS A 244 -5.22 7.11 26.53
CA LYS A 244 -5.06 8.51 26.98
C LYS A 244 -6.31 9.35 26.74
N ALA A 245 -7.00 9.14 25.61
CA ALA A 245 -8.27 9.81 25.35
C ALA A 245 -9.35 9.37 26.35
N ALA A 246 -9.43 8.05 26.62
CA ALA A 246 -10.34 7.49 27.61
C ALA A 246 -10.04 7.96 29.04
N SER A 247 -8.77 8.01 29.46
CA SER A 247 -8.40 8.49 30.79
C SER A 247 -8.64 9.99 30.96
N ARG A 248 -8.38 10.80 29.92
CA ARG A 248 -8.71 12.23 29.92
C ARG A 248 -10.22 12.45 30.00
N GLN A 249 -11.00 11.67 29.24
CA GLN A 249 -12.47 11.68 29.32
C GLN A 249 -12.94 11.28 30.73
N PHE A 250 -12.39 10.23 31.33
CA PHE A 250 -12.72 9.80 32.68
C PHE A 250 -12.41 10.87 33.73
N ILE A 251 -11.25 11.53 33.65
CA ILE A 251 -10.89 12.64 34.56
C ILE A 251 -11.84 13.83 34.38
N THR A 252 -12.21 14.19 33.14
CA THR A 252 -13.21 15.24 32.91
C THR A 252 -14.59 14.87 33.43
N TRP A 253 -15.04 13.62 33.28
CA TRP A 253 -16.30 13.13 33.82
C TRP A 253 -16.28 13.03 35.35
N ALA A 254 -15.18 12.57 35.95
CA ALA A 254 -15.00 12.53 37.40
C ALA A 254 -14.96 13.95 38.00
N GLY A 255 -14.30 14.90 37.33
CA GLY A 255 -14.35 16.31 37.68
C GLY A 255 -15.74 16.92 37.56
N LEU A 256 -16.48 16.62 36.48
CA LEU A 256 -17.87 17.04 36.32
C LEU A 256 -18.79 16.42 37.38
N LEU A 257 -18.59 15.13 37.72
CA LEU A 257 -19.35 14.41 38.74
C LEU A 257 -19.08 15.01 40.13
N MET A 258 -17.84 15.42 40.43
CA MET A 258 -17.49 16.09 41.69
C MET A 258 -18.11 17.49 41.80
N VAL A 259 -18.25 18.21 40.67
CA VAL A 259 -18.99 19.48 40.57
C VAL A 259 -20.50 19.26 40.69
N LEU A 260 -21.05 18.17 40.13
CA LEU A 260 -22.45 17.78 40.27
C LEU A 260 -22.80 17.30 41.69
N LEU A 261 -21.86 16.66 42.40
CA LEU A 261 -22.04 16.22 43.78
C LEU A 261 -22.03 17.36 44.81
N THR A 262 -21.49 18.54 44.45
CA THR A 262 -21.51 19.75 45.29
C THR A 262 -22.66 20.70 44.95
N GLY A 263 -23.40 20.43 43.87
CA GLY A 263 -24.63 21.15 43.48
C GLY A 263 -25.83 20.21 43.46
N MET A 264 -26.48 20.01 44.61
CA MET A 264 -27.82 19.41 44.66
C MET A 264 -28.83 20.37 44.02
N ALA A 265 -29.01 20.25 42.71
CA ALA A 265 -30.16 20.74 41.97
C ALA A 265 -30.51 19.71 40.90
N ALA A 266 -31.81 19.48 40.70
CA ALA A 266 -32.40 18.40 39.91
C ALA A 266 -31.65 18.09 38.59
N MET A 267 -31.46 16.79 38.34
CA MET A 267 -30.80 16.30 37.13
C MET A 267 -31.50 16.80 35.86
N PRO A 268 -30.80 17.48 34.94
CA PRO A 268 -31.34 17.77 33.62
C PRO A 268 -31.19 16.54 32.71
N ALA A 269 -32.08 16.44 31.73
CA ALA A 269 -32.04 15.44 30.67
C ALA A 269 -30.65 15.38 30.00
N GLY A 270 -30.20 14.18 29.64
CA GLY A 270 -28.90 13.95 29.01
C GLY A 270 -28.66 14.80 27.75
N PRO A 271 -27.40 14.96 27.30
CA PRO A 271 -27.02 15.94 26.29
C PRO A 271 -27.88 15.81 25.02
N GLU A 272 -28.45 16.94 24.58
CA GLU A 272 -29.33 17.01 23.41
C GLU A 272 -28.62 16.48 22.13
N ARG A 273 -29.35 15.68 21.35
CA ARG A 273 -28.90 15.15 20.05
C ARG A 273 -28.47 16.32 19.14
N PRO A 274 -27.29 16.26 18.49
CA PRO A 274 -26.92 17.22 17.46
C PRO A 274 -28.01 17.24 16.37
N LYS A 275 -28.58 18.42 16.08
CA LYS A 275 -29.57 18.58 15.02
C LYS A 275 -28.87 18.42 13.66
N PHE A 276 -29.02 17.26 13.03
CA PHE A 276 -28.56 17.01 11.66
C PHE A 276 -29.70 17.19 10.64
N PRO A 277 -29.39 17.53 9.38
CA PRO A 277 -30.41 17.68 8.36
C PRO A 277 -31.12 16.36 8.06
N VAL A 278 -32.44 16.37 8.03
CA VAL A 278 -33.26 15.20 7.67
C VAL A 278 -33.41 15.16 6.13
N PRO A 279 -33.08 14.05 5.47
CA PRO A 279 -33.31 13.91 4.03
C PRO A 279 -34.78 14.15 3.66
N SER A 280 -35.00 14.98 2.64
CA SER A 280 -36.33 15.26 2.09
C SER A 280 -36.28 15.28 0.56
N GLY A 281 -37.43 15.09 -0.09
CA GLY A 281 -37.52 15.10 -1.56
C GLY A 281 -36.86 13.91 -2.27
N ILE A 282 -36.64 12.79 -1.57
CA ILE A 282 -36.11 11.55 -2.17
C ILE A 282 -37.29 10.61 -2.46
N PRO A 283 -37.65 10.38 -3.74
CA PRO A 283 -38.70 9.45 -4.10
C PRO A 283 -38.35 8.05 -3.60
N ASN A 284 -39.33 7.32 -3.06
CA ASN A 284 -39.17 5.92 -2.63
C ASN A 284 -38.08 5.67 -1.57
N MET A 285 -37.76 6.68 -0.75
CA MET A 285 -36.88 6.50 0.42
C MET A 285 -37.52 5.50 1.39
N LEU A 286 -36.75 4.49 1.78
CA LEU A 286 -37.14 3.49 2.75
C LEU A 286 -36.84 3.98 4.16
N PHE A 287 -35.57 4.31 4.42
CA PHE A 287 -35.11 4.90 5.68
C PHE A 287 -33.74 5.56 5.48
N TYR A 288 -33.25 6.24 6.51
CA TYR A 288 -31.91 6.81 6.51
C TYR A 288 -31.15 6.53 7.80
N LEU A 289 -29.82 6.59 7.73
CA LEU A 289 -28.93 6.34 8.85
C LEU A 289 -28.02 7.56 9.08
N GLN A 290 -27.95 7.98 10.34
CA GLN A 290 -27.07 9.06 10.81
C GLN A 290 -26.22 8.58 11.99
N ARG A 291 -25.03 9.18 12.16
CA ARG A 291 -24.14 8.82 13.25
C ARG A 291 -23.25 9.97 13.71
N THR A 292 -22.86 10.00 14.97
CA THR A 292 -21.79 10.92 15.41
C THR A 292 -20.40 10.43 14.96
N PRO A 293 -19.43 11.34 14.71
CA PRO A 293 -19.57 12.80 14.58
C PRO A 293 -19.93 13.26 13.16
N ASN A 294 -20.36 12.37 12.26
CA ASN A 294 -20.54 12.70 10.84
C ASN A 294 -21.96 13.21 10.55
N SER A 295 -22.07 14.48 10.15
CA SER A 295 -23.35 15.10 9.77
C SER A 295 -23.91 14.62 8.43
N ASN A 296 -23.12 13.91 7.62
CA ASN A 296 -23.59 13.31 6.37
C ASN A 296 -24.50 12.12 6.66
N THR A 297 -25.51 11.94 5.81
CA THR A 297 -26.54 10.92 5.99
C THR A 297 -26.38 9.80 4.97
N ILE A 298 -26.59 8.55 5.39
CA ILE A 298 -26.69 7.41 4.47
C ILE A 298 -28.17 7.21 4.18
N VAL A 299 -28.53 7.16 2.91
CA VAL A 299 -29.92 6.97 2.47
C VAL A 299 -30.06 5.56 1.88
N TYR A 300 -31.18 4.92 2.21
CA TYR A 300 -31.62 3.66 1.68
C TYR A 300 -32.94 3.90 0.93
N ASP A 301 -32.94 3.76 -0.39
CA ASP A 301 -34.14 3.87 -1.22
C ASP A 301 -34.33 2.63 -2.11
N LEU A 302 -35.52 2.48 -2.67
CA LEU A 302 -35.82 1.38 -3.59
C LEU A 302 -34.96 1.48 -4.85
N ASN A 303 -34.36 0.36 -5.23
CA ASN A 303 -33.70 0.25 -6.52
C ASN A 303 -34.72 -0.20 -7.57
N LEU A 304 -35.22 0.76 -8.35
CA LEU A 304 -36.16 0.50 -9.43
C LEU A 304 -35.46 0.62 -10.78
N ASP A 305 -35.80 -0.25 -11.72
CA ASP A 305 -35.38 -0.15 -13.11
C ASP A 305 -36.07 1.04 -13.82
N LYS A 306 -35.75 1.22 -15.11
CA LYS A 306 -36.32 2.32 -15.92
C LYS A 306 -37.84 2.20 -16.13
N ASP A 307 -38.38 1.00 -15.98
CA ASP A 307 -39.79 0.67 -16.17
C ASP A 307 -40.56 0.69 -14.83
N GLY A 308 -39.86 0.96 -13.72
CA GLY A 308 -40.42 1.06 -12.37
C GLY A 308 -40.52 -0.27 -11.62
N ASN A 309 -39.95 -1.35 -12.14
CA ASN A 309 -39.89 -2.65 -11.47
C ASN A 309 -38.73 -2.70 -10.48
N LEU A 310 -38.92 -3.43 -9.38
CA LEU A 310 -37.89 -3.62 -8.37
C LEU A 310 -36.78 -4.53 -8.89
N ASP A 311 -35.53 -4.12 -8.71
CA ASP A 311 -34.37 -5.00 -8.92
C ASP A 311 -34.41 -6.14 -7.90
N GLU A 312 -34.67 -7.37 -8.35
CA GLU A 312 -34.86 -8.50 -7.43
C GLU A 312 -33.56 -8.95 -6.75
N ASP A 313 -32.40 -8.67 -7.35
CA ASP A 313 -31.09 -9.07 -6.84
C ASP A 313 -30.52 -8.02 -5.88
N GLU A 314 -30.70 -6.73 -6.20
CA GLU A 314 -30.31 -5.59 -5.36
C GLU A 314 -31.47 -4.62 -5.12
N PRO A 315 -32.53 -4.98 -4.36
CA PRO A 315 -33.76 -4.19 -4.22
C PRO A 315 -33.60 -2.86 -3.46
N VAL A 316 -32.43 -2.62 -2.87
CA VAL A 316 -32.14 -1.41 -2.06
C VAL A 316 -30.87 -0.76 -2.56
N ASN A 317 -30.98 0.48 -2.99
CA ASN A 317 -29.82 1.31 -3.31
C ASN A 317 -29.37 2.08 -2.06
N VAL A 318 -28.05 2.17 -1.88
CA VAL A 318 -27.43 2.76 -0.69
C VAL A 318 -26.37 3.77 -1.10
N TYR A 319 -26.50 5.00 -0.62
CA TYR A 319 -25.58 6.09 -0.94
C TYR A 319 -25.47 7.13 0.16
N TRP A 320 -24.41 7.95 0.09
CA TRP A 320 -24.24 9.14 0.90
C TRP A 320 -25.03 10.31 0.34
N LEU A 321 -25.67 11.05 1.23
CA LEU A 321 -26.11 12.42 1.02
C LEU A 321 -25.17 13.35 1.79
N ARG A 322 -24.29 14.06 1.08
CA ARG A 322 -23.21 14.85 1.68
C ARG A 322 -23.61 16.31 1.89
N TYR A 323 -24.19 16.62 3.03
CA TYR A 323 -24.58 18.00 3.37
C TYR A 323 -23.39 18.95 3.49
N THR A 324 -22.21 18.47 3.89
CA THR A 324 -20.98 19.28 3.91
C THR A 324 -20.46 19.65 2.52
N GLU A 325 -20.97 18.99 1.47
CA GLU A 325 -20.62 19.21 0.07
C GLU A 325 -21.85 19.69 -0.73
N GLY A 326 -22.76 20.45 -0.11
CA GLY A 326 -23.92 21.02 -0.79
C GLY A 326 -25.07 20.05 -1.07
N GLY A 327 -25.12 18.88 -0.41
CA GLY A 327 -26.20 17.91 -0.55
C GLY A 327 -26.04 16.93 -1.71
N VAL A 328 -24.81 16.74 -2.22
CA VAL A 328 -24.54 15.85 -3.36
C VAL A 328 -24.75 14.38 -2.97
N LYS A 329 -25.46 13.63 -3.85
CA LYS A 329 -25.59 12.17 -3.77
C LYS A 329 -24.29 11.50 -4.24
N LYS A 330 -23.74 10.59 -3.44
CA LYS A 330 -22.50 9.87 -3.76
C LYS A 330 -22.58 8.41 -3.35
N GLY A 331 -22.32 7.50 -4.29
CA GLY A 331 -22.35 6.06 -4.01
C GLY A 331 -21.34 5.63 -2.93
N LEU A 332 -21.63 4.50 -2.28
CA LEU A 332 -20.69 3.86 -1.37
C LEU A 332 -19.51 3.28 -2.14
N ASN A 333 -18.29 3.43 -1.59
CA ASN A 333 -17.13 2.72 -2.13
C ASN A 333 -17.17 1.22 -1.74
N PHE A 334 -16.33 0.40 -2.38
CA PHE A 334 -16.30 -1.05 -2.18
C PHE A 334 -16.17 -1.45 -0.70
N ILE A 335 -15.29 -0.78 0.05
CA ILE A 335 -15.05 -1.07 1.47
C ILE A 335 -16.29 -0.74 2.32
N GLN A 336 -16.89 0.43 2.12
CA GLN A 336 -18.08 0.87 2.84
C GLN A 336 -19.27 -0.05 2.58
N ARG A 337 -19.44 -0.50 1.33
CA ARG A 337 -20.48 -1.45 0.95
C ARG A 337 -20.24 -2.83 1.57
N LYS A 338 -19.00 -3.32 1.55
CA LYS A 338 -18.68 -4.69 1.98
C LYS A 338 -18.49 -4.87 3.50
N PHE A 339 -18.27 -3.80 4.26
CA PHE A 339 -17.94 -3.91 5.69
C PHE A 339 -18.70 -2.95 6.62
N ALA A 340 -19.43 -1.96 6.10
CA ALA A 340 -20.10 -0.96 6.95
C ALA A 340 -21.60 -0.84 6.65
N TYR A 341 -21.97 -0.07 5.63
CA TYR A 341 -23.35 0.38 5.40
C TYR A 341 -24.11 -0.44 4.36
N GLY A 342 -23.46 -1.43 3.74
CA GLY A 342 -24.14 -2.33 2.82
C GLY A 342 -25.18 -3.19 3.54
N ILE A 343 -26.11 -3.72 2.75
CA ILE A 343 -27.15 -4.64 3.19
C ILE A 343 -26.94 -5.97 2.48
N LYS A 344 -27.02 -7.07 3.23
CA LYS A 344 -27.18 -8.41 2.69
C LYS A 344 -28.66 -8.67 2.47
N VAL A 345 -29.01 -9.07 1.25
CA VAL A 345 -30.40 -9.33 0.84
C VAL A 345 -30.61 -10.83 0.73
N LYS A 346 -31.73 -11.31 1.28
CA LYS A 346 -32.20 -12.69 1.09
C LYS A 346 -33.69 -12.66 0.73
N ARG A 347 -34.05 -13.13 -0.47
CA ARG A 347 -35.45 -13.26 -0.87
C ARG A 347 -36.16 -14.29 0.02
N LEU A 348 -37.33 -13.93 0.56
CA LEU A 348 -38.16 -14.81 1.36
C LEU A 348 -39.39 -15.30 0.60
N ALA A 349 -40.02 -14.41 -0.18
CA ALA A 349 -41.16 -14.70 -1.03
C ALA A 349 -41.22 -13.67 -2.18
N SER A 350 -42.27 -13.72 -3.01
CA SER A 350 -42.56 -12.63 -3.95
C SER A 350 -42.79 -11.33 -3.18
N ASP A 351 -42.14 -10.24 -3.59
CA ASP A 351 -42.22 -8.92 -2.94
C ASP A 351 -41.83 -8.88 -1.45
N LYS A 352 -41.12 -9.89 -0.96
CA LYS A 352 -40.68 -9.96 0.45
C LYS A 352 -39.22 -10.37 0.57
N TYR A 353 -38.41 -9.49 1.15
CA TYR A 353 -36.96 -9.68 1.29
C TYR A 353 -36.54 -9.47 2.74
N GLU A 354 -35.65 -10.33 3.24
CA GLU A 354 -34.90 -10.10 4.46
C GLU A 354 -33.67 -9.25 4.14
N LEU A 355 -33.48 -8.18 4.90
CA LEU A 355 -32.39 -7.23 4.80
C LEU A 355 -31.58 -7.30 6.11
N LYS A 356 -30.29 -7.59 6.02
CA LYS A 356 -29.36 -7.57 7.17
C LYS A 356 -28.26 -6.57 6.96
N SER A 357 -28.02 -5.69 7.93
CA SER A 357 -26.86 -4.79 7.89
C SER A 357 -25.58 -5.62 7.90
N VAL A 358 -24.63 -5.27 7.03
CA VAL A 358 -23.34 -5.95 6.95
C VAL A 358 -22.52 -5.78 8.23
N ALA A 359 -22.68 -4.64 8.92
CA ALA A 359 -21.99 -4.37 10.19
C ALA A 359 -22.73 -4.89 11.43
N TYR A 360 -24.02 -5.20 11.31
CA TYR A 360 -24.84 -5.67 12.44
C TYR A 360 -25.99 -6.57 11.96
N ASP A 361 -25.79 -7.89 12.02
CA ASP A 361 -26.74 -8.87 11.49
C ASP A 361 -27.75 -9.42 12.51
N LYS A 362 -27.59 -9.04 13.79
CA LYS A 362 -28.46 -9.48 14.90
C LYS A 362 -29.86 -8.86 14.87
N HIS A 363 -30.06 -7.80 14.10
CA HIS A 363 -31.35 -7.10 14.01
C HIS A 363 -31.82 -7.09 12.55
N PRO A 364 -32.55 -8.14 12.10
CA PRO A 364 -33.02 -8.25 10.73
C PRO A 364 -34.11 -7.21 10.44
N MET A 365 -34.12 -6.75 9.20
CA MET A 365 -35.15 -5.88 8.65
C MET A 365 -35.84 -6.60 7.49
N TYR A 366 -37.07 -6.20 7.16
CA TYR A 366 -37.86 -6.86 6.13
C TYR A 366 -38.45 -5.85 5.17
N LEU A 367 -38.07 -5.94 3.90
CA LEU A 367 -38.68 -5.17 2.83
C LEU A 367 -39.94 -5.87 2.35
N MET A 368 -41.08 -5.20 2.43
CA MET A 368 -42.36 -5.69 1.90
C MET A 368 -43.33 -4.55 1.62
N ARG A 369 -44.39 -4.82 0.86
CA ARG A 369 -45.46 -3.85 0.62
C ARG A 369 -46.28 -3.63 1.89
N SER A 370 -46.57 -2.37 2.21
CA SER A 370 -47.53 -2.00 3.25
C SER A 370 -48.97 -2.24 2.78
N ALA A 371 -49.95 -2.11 3.68
CA ALA A 371 -51.37 -2.18 3.33
C ALA A 371 -51.79 -1.15 2.26
N GLN A 372 -51.00 -0.11 2.04
CA GLN A 372 -51.21 0.93 1.03
C GLN A 372 -50.49 0.61 -0.31
N GLY A 373 -49.91 -0.57 -0.44
CA GLY A 373 -49.24 -1.05 -1.66
C GLY A 373 -47.82 -0.52 -1.89
N LYS A 374 -47.30 0.37 -1.03
CA LYS A 374 -45.93 0.92 -1.12
C LYS A 374 -44.92 0.02 -0.41
N TYR A 375 -43.75 -0.19 -0.98
CA TYR A 375 -42.68 -0.89 -0.27
C TYR A 375 -42.16 -0.06 0.90
N GLN A 376 -42.03 -0.72 2.04
CA GLN A 376 -41.45 -0.17 3.27
C GLN A 376 -40.57 -1.23 3.92
N VAL A 377 -39.65 -0.76 4.76
CA VAL A 377 -38.81 -1.65 5.57
C VAL A 377 -39.41 -1.75 6.96
N PHE A 378 -39.68 -2.97 7.40
CA PHE A 378 -40.21 -3.26 8.73
C PHE A 378 -39.15 -3.90 9.60
N THR A 379 -39.12 -3.55 10.89
CA THR A 379 -38.24 -4.18 11.86
C THR A 379 -38.86 -4.13 13.25
N GLN A 380 -38.34 -4.92 14.17
CA GLN A 380 -38.85 -4.98 15.53
C GLN A 380 -38.37 -3.72 16.27
N ILE A 381 -39.28 -2.86 16.72
CA ILE A 381 -38.98 -1.69 17.55
C ILE A 381 -39.77 -1.83 18.85
N GLY A 382 -39.08 -2.24 19.92
CA GLY A 382 -39.70 -2.68 21.17
C GLY A 382 -40.55 -3.93 20.93
N ASP A 383 -41.85 -3.86 21.26
CA ASP A 383 -42.78 -4.98 21.10
C ASP A 383 -43.57 -4.94 19.78
N THR A 384 -43.23 -4.03 18.85
CA THR A 384 -44.00 -3.81 17.62
C THR A 384 -43.14 -3.98 16.36
N MET A 385 -43.67 -4.68 15.36
CA MET A 385 -43.12 -4.66 14.00
C MET A 385 -43.48 -3.34 13.31
N ALA A 386 -42.59 -2.36 13.41
CA ALA A 386 -42.82 -1.00 12.94
C ALA A 386 -42.19 -0.76 11.55
N ALA A 387 -42.79 0.13 10.76
CA ALA A 387 -42.20 0.65 9.53
C ALA A 387 -41.04 1.60 9.91
N LEU A 388 -39.82 1.19 9.62
CA LEU A 388 -38.59 1.91 9.97
C LEU A 388 -38.49 3.21 9.16
N SER A 389 -38.20 4.32 9.84
CA SER A 389 -38.00 5.62 9.21
C SER A 389 -36.57 6.12 9.34
N SER A 390 -35.91 5.87 10.48
CA SER A 390 -34.50 6.25 10.66
C SER A 390 -33.76 5.40 11.67
N ILE A 391 -32.44 5.31 11.46
CA ILE A 391 -31.48 4.71 12.39
C ILE A 391 -30.50 5.79 12.83
N TRP A 392 -30.32 5.93 14.13
CA TRP A 392 -29.29 6.78 14.72
C TRP A 392 -28.26 5.95 15.46
N ILE A 393 -26.97 6.22 15.22
CA ILE A 393 -25.86 5.55 15.89
C ILE A 393 -25.06 6.59 16.68
N GLN A 394 -25.11 6.48 18.01
CA GLN A 394 -24.25 7.28 18.88
C GLN A 394 -22.90 6.58 19.01
N ILE A 395 -21.85 7.20 18.48
CA ILE A 395 -20.46 6.73 18.57
C ILE A 395 -19.68 7.68 19.48
N GLU A 396 -19.00 7.11 20.48
CA GLU A 396 -18.07 7.83 21.34
C GLU A 396 -16.70 7.17 21.31
N GLY A 397 -15.83 7.67 20.42
CA GLY A 397 -14.50 7.13 20.20
C GLY A 397 -14.51 5.81 19.42
N GLY A 398 -13.44 5.03 19.58
CA GLY A 398 -13.17 3.83 18.76
C GLY A 398 -12.36 4.13 17.50
N THR A 399 -12.04 3.08 16.73
CA THR A 399 -11.32 3.20 15.45
C THR A 399 -12.30 3.15 14.28
N PHE A 400 -11.85 3.48 13.07
CA PHE A 400 -12.68 3.42 11.87
C PHE A 400 -13.31 2.03 11.65
N TRP A 401 -12.58 0.96 11.99
CA TRP A 401 -13.04 -0.42 11.86
C TRP A 401 -13.84 -0.92 13.06
N PHE A 402 -13.58 -0.38 14.25
CA PHE A 402 -14.26 -0.77 15.49
C PHE A 402 -14.73 0.48 16.24
N PRO A 403 -15.80 1.15 15.76
CA PRO A 403 -16.36 2.29 16.46
C PRO A 403 -16.94 1.84 17.81
N ASN A 404 -16.73 2.64 18.85
CA ASN A 404 -17.38 2.39 20.13
C ASN A 404 -18.80 2.95 20.08
N VAL A 405 -19.75 2.08 19.74
CA VAL A 405 -21.17 2.44 19.67
C VAL A 405 -21.76 2.44 21.08
N VAL A 406 -22.15 3.62 21.55
CA VAL A 406 -22.79 3.81 22.85
C VAL A 406 -24.20 3.23 22.84
N TYR A 407 -24.96 3.58 21.81
CA TYR A 407 -26.29 3.03 21.54
C TYR A 407 -26.66 3.18 20.07
N ILE A 408 -27.58 2.34 19.61
CA ILE A 408 -28.33 2.48 18.38
C ILE A 408 -29.76 2.85 18.77
N GLU A 409 -30.31 3.85 18.10
CA GLU A 409 -31.70 4.26 18.21
C GLU A 409 -32.41 3.93 16.89
N LEU A 410 -33.49 3.16 16.96
CA LEU A 410 -34.40 2.91 15.85
C LEU A 410 -35.63 3.77 16.03
N LYS A 411 -36.07 4.39 14.94
CA LYS A 411 -37.30 5.17 14.91
C LYS A 411 -38.15 4.69 13.75
N GLY A 412 -39.44 4.50 13.99
CA GLY A 412 -40.40 4.02 13.00
C GLY A 412 -41.84 4.38 13.36
N THR A 413 -42.77 3.86 12.58
CA THR A 413 -44.20 4.07 12.77
C THR A 413 -44.92 2.74 12.82
N ASP A 414 -45.79 2.56 13.80
CA ASP A 414 -46.65 1.40 13.90
C ASP A 414 -47.65 1.39 12.73
N PRO A 415 -47.67 0.34 11.89
CA PRO A 415 -48.54 0.29 10.72
C PRO A 415 -50.04 0.20 11.06
N ALA A 416 -50.41 -0.27 12.26
CA ALA A 416 -51.81 -0.40 12.67
C ALA A 416 -52.36 0.89 13.27
N THR A 417 -51.55 1.57 14.10
CA THR A 417 -52.01 2.74 14.87
C THR A 417 -51.51 4.08 14.32
N GLY A 418 -50.49 4.06 13.45
CA GLY A 418 -49.80 5.27 13.00
C GLY A 418 -48.94 5.92 14.09
N ALA A 419 -48.83 5.31 15.28
CA ALA A 419 -48.07 5.86 16.39
C ALA A 419 -46.56 5.76 16.12
N GLU A 420 -45.81 6.79 16.51
CA GLU A 420 -44.35 6.77 16.45
C GLU A 420 -43.79 5.77 17.47
N LYS A 421 -42.85 4.94 17.03
CA LYS A 421 -42.12 3.96 17.85
C LYS A 421 -40.65 4.32 17.87
N LEU A 422 -40.04 4.26 19.05
CA LEU A 422 -38.63 4.53 19.25
C LEU A 422 -38.05 3.49 20.22
N GLU A 423 -36.93 2.90 19.85
CA GLU A 423 -36.19 1.97 20.70
C GLU A 423 -34.72 2.35 20.72
N ARG A 424 -34.09 2.30 21.91
CA ARG A 424 -32.65 2.45 22.07
C ARG A 424 -32.07 1.18 22.67
N PHE A 425 -31.05 0.64 22.05
CA PHE A 425 -30.32 -0.51 22.57
C PHE A 425 -28.82 -0.36 22.35
N LYS A 426 -28.03 -1.11 23.12
CA LYS A 426 -26.59 -1.18 22.94
C LYS A 426 -26.27 -2.40 22.05
N PRO A 427 -25.54 -2.24 20.94
CA PRO A 427 -25.33 -3.31 19.97
C PRO A 427 -24.42 -4.45 20.47
#